data_AF-F8FBZ2-F1
#
_entry.id   AF-F8FBZ2-F1
#
_cell.length_a   1.000
_cell.length_b   1.000
_cell.length_c   1.000
_cell.angle_alpha   90.00
_cell.angle_beta   90.00
_cell.angle_gamma   90.00
#
_symmetry.space_group_name_H-M   'P 1'
#
loop_
_entity.id
_entity.type
_entity.pdbx_description
1 polymer ?
#
loop_
_entity_poly.entity_id
_entity_poly.type
_entity_poly.pdbx_seq_one_letter_code
_entity_poly.pdbx_strand_id
1 'polypeptide(L)'
;MFLHFLQTKEQKETFLELAHLVAGADGFVNRNEREFLRSYMAEMDMKEGEFTPSGSRELRELLAGVTDPQVKNIFFAEMLLLVFTDGDYNDEEQGIVREMQRIFEIPEEVFQTYRDWVIRVDQLKIEGVKLILSRR
;
A
#
# COMPACT_ATOMS: atom_id res chain seq x y z
N MET A 1 -4.71 -3.57 8.48
CA MET A 1 -3.47 -2.94 8.03
C MET A 1 -2.44 -3.12 9.14
N PHE A 2 -1.16 -2.98 8.79
CA PHE A 2 0.03 -3.38 9.53
C PHE A 2 1.00 -2.19 9.70
N LEU A 3 0.57 -0.96 9.37
CA LEU A 3 1.44 0.22 9.37
C LEU A 3 1.81 0.68 10.78
N HIS A 4 1.01 0.34 11.78
CA HIS A 4 1.33 0.57 13.19
C HIS A 4 2.62 -0.17 13.64
N PHE A 5 3.11 -1.15 12.86
CA PHE A 5 4.40 -1.79 13.12
C PHE A 5 5.60 -0.95 12.67
N LEU A 6 5.42 0.11 11.86
CA LEU A 6 6.50 1.03 11.48
C LEU A 6 6.90 1.90 12.67
N GLN A 7 8.15 1.77 13.10
CA GLN A 7 8.63 2.35 14.35
C GLN A 7 9.25 3.75 14.15
N THR A 8 9.94 3.96 13.03
CA THR A 8 10.66 5.21 12.79
C THR A 8 9.85 6.17 11.94
N LYS A 9 10.04 7.47 12.16
CA LYS A 9 9.43 8.51 11.33
C LYS A 9 9.79 8.35 9.84
N GLU A 10 11.05 8.02 9.56
CA GLU A 10 11.55 7.78 8.20
C GLU A 10 10.81 6.64 7.49
N GLN A 11 10.56 5.51 8.16
CA GLN A 11 9.78 4.40 7.59
C GLN A 11 8.35 4.85 7.25
N LYS A 12 7.72 5.60 8.15
CA LYS A 12 6.35 6.09 7.98
C LYS A 12 6.26 7.07 6.80
N GLU A 13 7.15 8.05 6.74
CA GLU A 13 7.21 9.03 5.64
C GLU A 13 7.53 8.36 4.30
N THR A 14 8.44 7.39 4.29
CA THR A 14 8.78 6.63 3.07
C THR A 14 7.57 5.82 2.59
N PHE A 15 6.80 5.22 3.50
CA PHE A 15 5.57 4.52 3.14
C PHE A 15 4.51 5.47 2.55
N LEU A 16 4.32 6.65 3.14
CA LEU A 16 3.34 7.63 2.64
C LEU A 16 3.73 8.17 1.26
N GLU A 17 5.03 8.41 1.01
CA GLU A 17 5.51 8.81 -0.32
C GLU A 17 5.30 7.69 -1.35
N LEU A 18 5.46 6.43 -0.95
CA LEU A 18 5.19 5.28 -1.80
C LEU A 18 3.70 5.17 -2.14
N ALA A 19 2.83 5.32 -1.13
CA ALA A 19 1.39 5.32 -1.33
C ALA A 19 0.94 6.47 -2.25
N HIS A 20 1.55 7.66 -2.11
CA HIS A 20 1.33 8.79 -3.01
C HIS A 20 1.75 8.47 -4.45
N LEU A 21 2.93 7.86 -4.64
CA LEU A 21 3.42 7.45 -5.95
C LEU A 21 2.50 6.42 -6.62
N VAL A 22 2.06 5.40 -5.86
CA VAL A 22 1.16 4.35 -6.36
C VAL A 22 -0.21 4.94 -6.72
N ALA A 23 -0.80 5.74 -5.81
CA ALA A 23 -2.08 6.39 -6.08
C ALA A 23 -1.99 7.32 -7.30
N GLY A 24 -0.88 8.03 -7.46
CA GLY A 24 -0.57 8.98 -8.54
C GLY A 24 -0.54 8.40 -9.97
N ALA A 25 -0.30 7.09 -10.12
CA ALA A 25 0.00 6.48 -11.41
C ALA A 25 -1.15 6.58 -12.43
N ASP A 26 -2.39 6.35 -12.01
CA ASP A 26 -3.55 6.28 -12.93
C ASP A 26 -4.24 7.63 -13.19
N GLY A 27 -3.68 8.75 -12.73
CA GLY A 27 -4.29 10.08 -12.92
C GLY A 27 -5.67 10.29 -12.27
N PHE A 28 -6.24 9.28 -11.59
CA PHE A 28 -7.53 9.31 -10.92
C PHE A 28 -7.39 9.67 -9.44
N VAL A 29 -6.84 10.84 -9.17
CA VAL A 29 -6.33 11.16 -7.84
C VAL A 29 -6.73 12.55 -7.41
N ASN A 30 -7.75 12.62 -6.57
CA ASN A 30 -7.86 13.80 -5.70
C ASN A 30 -8.67 13.54 -4.43
N ARG A 31 -9.73 12.70 -4.51
CA ARG A 31 -10.53 12.36 -3.33
C ARG A 31 -10.08 11.09 -2.63
N ASN A 32 -9.92 9.98 -3.35
CA ASN A 32 -9.61 8.70 -2.73
C ASN A 32 -8.22 8.69 -2.07
N GLU A 33 -7.22 9.29 -2.71
CA GLU A 33 -5.86 9.37 -2.17
C GLU A 33 -5.79 10.08 -0.82
N ARG A 34 -6.42 11.27 -0.68
CA ARG A 34 -6.42 12.01 0.59
C ARG A 34 -7.06 11.21 1.71
N GLU A 35 -8.08 10.41 1.41
CA GLU A 35 -8.74 9.55 2.39
C GLU A 35 -7.84 8.40 2.84
N PHE A 36 -7.18 7.70 1.91
CA PHE A 36 -6.25 6.62 2.25
C PHE A 36 -5.00 7.15 2.96
N LEU A 37 -4.38 8.25 2.50
CA LEU A 37 -3.23 8.86 3.18
C LEU A 37 -3.59 9.26 4.62
N ARG A 38 -4.76 9.87 4.83
CA ARG A 38 -5.23 10.19 6.19
C ARG A 38 -5.42 8.93 7.03
N SER A 39 -5.98 7.87 6.45
CA SER A 39 -6.14 6.58 7.15
C SER A 39 -4.80 5.96 7.53
N TYR A 40 -3.81 6.02 6.64
CA TYR A 40 -2.45 5.52 6.89
C TYR A 40 -1.75 6.33 7.98
N MET A 41 -1.83 7.67 7.91
CA MET A 41 -1.30 8.55 8.96
C MET A 41 -1.93 8.23 10.32
N ALA A 42 -3.25 8.06 10.37
CA ALA A 42 -3.95 7.72 11.60
C ALA A 42 -3.51 6.36 12.18
N GLU A 43 -3.33 5.34 11.33
CA GLU A 43 -2.84 4.03 11.80
C GLU A 43 -1.40 4.11 12.35
N MET A 44 -0.56 4.95 11.74
CA MET A 44 0.82 5.17 12.15
C MET A 44 0.96 6.17 13.31
N ASP A 45 -0.13 6.65 13.89
CA ASP A 45 -0.15 7.68 14.94
C ASP A 45 0.59 8.97 14.51
N MET A 46 0.41 9.39 13.25
CA MET A 46 0.92 10.65 12.69
C MET A 46 -0.20 11.68 12.62
N LYS A 47 0.09 12.93 13.03
CA LYS A 47 -0.90 14.01 12.95
C LYS A 47 -0.98 14.57 11.53
N GLU A 48 -2.15 15.08 11.18
CA GLU A 48 -2.36 15.81 9.94
C GLU A 48 -1.39 17.01 9.85
N GLY A 49 -0.72 17.14 8.71
CA GLY A 49 0.33 18.16 8.49
C GLY A 49 1.75 17.74 8.91
N GLU A 50 1.95 16.56 9.51
CA GLU A 50 3.31 16.02 9.76
C GLU A 50 4.00 15.51 8.49
N PHE A 51 3.24 15.25 7.44
CA PHE A 51 3.72 14.76 6.15
C PHE A 51 3.10 15.57 5.00
N THR A 52 3.94 15.90 4.03
CA THR A 52 3.54 16.49 2.75
C THR A 52 4.28 15.71 1.67
N PRO A 53 3.56 15.08 0.71
CA PRO A 53 4.21 14.34 -0.36
C PRO A 53 5.16 15.24 -1.15
N SER A 54 6.36 14.73 -1.45
CA SER A 54 7.35 15.47 -2.24
C SER A 54 7.12 15.34 -3.75
N GLY A 55 6.44 14.27 -4.18
CA GLY A 55 6.01 14.01 -5.55
C GLY A 55 7.15 13.83 -6.57
N SER A 56 8.40 13.69 -6.11
CA SER A 56 9.59 13.85 -6.98
C SER A 56 10.60 12.71 -6.90
N ARG A 57 10.30 11.62 -6.21
CA ARG A 57 11.24 10.51 -6.01
C ARG A 57 10.87 9.32 -6.88
N GLU A 58 11.85 8.84 -7.64
CA GLU A 58 11.78 7.57 -8.36
C GLU A 58 11.63 6.41 -7.35
N LEU A 59 10.84 5.39 -7.70
CA LEU A 59 10.52 4.26 -6.81
C LEU A 59 11.79 3.61 -6.22
N ARG A 60 12.80 3.41 -7.05
CA ARG A 60 14.06 2.78 -6.64
C ARG A 60 14.83 3.61 -5.62
N GLU A 61 14.81 4.93 -5.74
CA GLU A 61 15.46 5.84 -4.78
C GLU A 61 14.70 5.90 -3.47
N LEU A 62 13.38 5.88 -3.54
CA LEU A 62 12.51 5.86 -2.38
C LEU A 62 12.74 4.60 -1.53
N LEU A 63 12.85 3.45 -2.20
CA LEU A 63 12.98 2.15 -1.51
C LEU A 63 14.41 1.77 -1.14
N ALA A 64 15.43 2.51 -1.59
CA ALA A 64 16.84 2.21 -1.34
C ALA A 64 17.21 2.15 0.16
N GLY A 65 16.53 2.95 1.00
CA GLY A 65 16.74 2.97 2.45
C GLY A 65 16.02 1.85 3.22
N VAL A 66 15.08 1.15 2.57
CA VAL A 66 14.26 0.12 3.21
C VAL A 66 15.00 -1.21 3.21
N THR A 67 15.85 -1.41 4.21
CA THR A 67 16.71 -2.60 4.32
C THR A 67 16.17 -3.66 5.29
N ASP A 68 15.40 -3.24 6.28
CA ASP A 68 14.82 -4.14 7.29
C ASP A 68 13.80 -5.11 6.65
N PRO A 69 13.96 -6.45 6.82
CA PRO A 69 13.07 -7.42 6.20
C PRO A 69 11.61 -7.32 6.66
N GLN A 70 11.35 -6.98 7.92
CA GLN A 70 9.99 -6.80 8.43
C GLN A 70 9.35 -5.58 7.77
N VAL A 71 10.09 -4.47 7.64
CA VAL A 71 9.61 -3.26 6.98
C VAL A 71 9.32 -3.51 5.50
N LYS A 72 10.21 -4.22 4.79
CA LYS A 72 9.97 -4.63 3.39
C LYS A 72 8.66 -5.40 3.25
N ASN A 73 8.43 -6.36 4.14
CA ASN A 73 7.21 -7.17 4.14
C ASN A 73 5.95 -6.34 4.44
N ILE A 74 6.02 -5.38 5.37
CA ILE A 74 4.91 -4.46 5.66
C ILE A 74 4.60 -3.61 4.44
N PHE A 75 5.61 -2.98 3.85
CA PHE A 75 5.46 -2.13 2.65
C PHE A 75 4.83 -2.92 1.52
N PHE A 76 5.34 -4.12 1.26
CA PHE A 76 4.88 -4.95 0.17
C PHE A 76 3.43 -5.43 0.37
N ALA A 77 3.09 -5.89 1.58
CA ALA A 77 1.73 -6.33 1.92
C ALA A 77 0.71 -5.19 1.82
N GLU A 78 1.05 -4.00 2.32
CA GLU A 78 0.15 -2.84 2.32
C GLU A 78 -0.04 -2.27 0.91
N MET A 79 1.01 -2.24 0.07
CA MET A 79 0.85 -1.83 -1.33
C MET A 79 0.02 -2.82 -2.12
N LEU A 80 0.15 -4.13 -1.89
CA LEU A 80 -0.76 -5.11 -2.48
C LEU A 80 -2.20 -4.91 -2.00
N LEU A 81 -2.42 -4.61 -0.72
CA LEU A 81 -3.76 -4.31 -0.21
C LEU A 81 -4.35 -3.02 -0.79
N LEU A 82 -3.51 -2.05 -1.18
CA LEU A 82 -3.94 -0.82 -1.85
C LEU A 82 -4.27 -1.06 -3.33
N VAL A 83 -3.44 -1.83 -4.04
CA VAL A 83 -3.59 -2.06 -5.49
C VAL A 83 -4.64 -3.12 -5.81
N PHE A 84 -4.82 -4.12 -4.95
CA PHE A 84 -5.73 -5.25 -5.22
C PHE A 84 -7.17 -5.01 -4.70
N THR A 85 -7.51 -3.79 -4.28
CA THR A 85 -8.89 -3.44 -3.89
C THR A 85 -9.78 -3.15 -5.10
N ASP A 86 -11.05 -3.58 -5.03
CA ASP A 86 -12.11 -3.40 -6.05
C ASP A 86 -11.97 -4.25 -7.33
N GLY A 87 -10.89 -5.03 -7.45
CA GLY A 87 -10.74 -6.04 -8.51
C GLY A 87 -10.55 -5.49 -9.93
N ASP A 88 -10.46 -4.16 -10.08
CA ASP A 88 -10.11 -3.50 -11.33
C ASP A 88 -8.61 -3.18 -11.30
N TYR A 89 -7.86 -3.94 -12.10
CA TYR A 89 -6.42 -3.95 -12.10
C TYR A 89 -5.93 -3.15 -13.30
N ASN A 90 -5.42 -1.93 -13.09
CA ASN A 90 -4.75 -1.23 -14.18
C ASN A 90 -3.31 -1.80 -14.38
N ASP A 91 -2.81 -1.72 -15.61
CA ASP A 91 -1.49 -2.28 -15.96
C ASP A 91 -0.33 -1.50 -15.28
N GLU A 92 -0.56 -0.25 -14.90
CA GLU A 92 0.46 0.66 -14.35
C GLU A 92 0.76 0.39 -12.86
N GLU A 93 -0.27 0.22 -12.02
CA GLU A 93 -0.13 -0.15 -10.61
C GLU A 93 0.49 -1.56 -10.46
N GLN A 94 0.11 -2.49 -11.33
CA GLN A 94 0.78 -3.78 -11.42
C GLN A 94 2.27 -3.62 -11.75
N GLY A 95 2.60 -2.70 -12.67
CA GLY A 95 3.96 -2.35 -13.00
C GLY A 95 4.78 -1.93 -11.77
N ILE A 96 4.21 -1.05 -10.94
CA ILE A 96 4.86 -0.55 -9.72
C ILE A 96 5.08 -1.68 -8.72
N VAL A 97 4.05 -2.50 -8.44
CA VAL A 97 4.17 -3.64 -7.52
C VAL A 97 5.21 -4.66 -8.01
N ARG A 98 5.26 -4.93 -9.32
CA ARG A 98 6.29 -5.82 -9.90
C ARG A 98 7.68 -5.23 -9.81
N GLU A 99 7.82 -3.92 -9.93
CA GLU A 99 9.09 -3.25 -9.71
C GLU A 99 9.51 -3.30 -8.23
N MET A 100 8.59 -3.07 -7.29
CA MET A 100 8.84 -3.26 -5.86
C MET A 100 9.31 -4.69 -5.55
N GLN A 101 8.65 -5.70 -6.12
CA GLN A 101 9.05 -7.10 -5.98
C GLN A 101 10.51 -7.30 -6.40
N ARG A 102 10.93 -6.71 -7.54
CA ARG A 102 12.33 -6.76 -8.00
C ARG A 102 13.29 -6.02 -7.07
N ILE A 103 12.94 -4.82 -6.62
CA ILE A 103 13.79 -4.00 -5.73
C ILE A 103 14.00 -4.67 -4.37
N PHE A 104 12.96 -5.27 -3.82
CA PHE A 104 13.03 -6.00 -2.55
C PHE A 104 13.56 -7.42 -2.68
N GLU A 105 13.83 -7.88 -3.91
CA GLU A 105 14.32 -9.23 -4.23
C GLU A 105 13.38 -10.31 -3.68
N ILE A 106 12.06 -10.08 -3.78
CA ILE A 106 11.03 -10.99 -3.28
C ILE A 106 10.85 -12.14 -4.30
N PRO A 107 11.05 -13.40 -3.89
CA PRO A 107 10.83 -14.56 -4.78
C PRO A 107 9.40 -14.63 -5.30
N GLU A 108 9.21 -15.17 -6.51
CA GLU A 108 7.88 -15.24 -7.13
C GLU A 108 6.91 -16.07 -6.30
N GLU A 109 7.35 -17.15 -5.65
CA GLU A 109 6.50 -17.93 -4.76
C GLU A 109 6.00 -17.14 -3.54
N VAL A 110 6.82 -16.24 -3.02
CA VAL A 110 6.45 -15.35 -1.91
C VAL A 110 5.48 -14.28 -2.40
N PHE A 111 5.74 -13.70 -3.58
CA PHE A 111 4.81 -12.79 -4.25
C PHE A 111 3.42 -13.42 -4.42
N GLN A 112 3.35 -14.64 -4.97
CA GLN A 112 2.08 -15.34 -5.20
C GLN A 112 1.36 -15.62 -3.88
N THR A 113 2.09 -15.96 -2.83
CA THR A 113 1.52 -16.16 -1.49
C THR A 113 0.84 -14.89 -0.97
N TYR A 114 1.49 -13.73 -1.09
CA TYR A 114 0.90 -12.45 -0.71
C TYR A 114 -0.30 -12.08 -1.59
N ARG A 115 -0.16 -12.26 -2.91
CA ARG A 115 -1.23 -12.00 -3.88
C ARG A 115 -2.50 -12.80 -3.57
N ASP A 116 -2.35 -14.10 -3.37
CA ASP A 116 -3.49 -14.96 -3.05
C ASP A 116 -4.11 -14.58 -1.70
N TRP A 117 -3.29 -14.16 -0.73
CA TRP A 117 -3.78 -13.68 0.55
C TRP A 117 -4.58 -12.38 0.42
N VAL A 118 -4.11 -11.37 -0.32
CA VAL A 118 -4.87 -10.11 -0.48
C VAL A 118 -6.19 -10.31 -1.23
N ILE A 119 -6.22 -11.19 -2.24
CA ILE A 119 -7.46 -11.56 -2.94
C ILE A 119 -8.47 -12.18 -1.97
N ARG A 120 -8.03 -13.07 -1.08
CA ARG A 120 -8.92 -13.66 -0.05
C ARG A 120 -9.41 -12.60 0.93
N VAL A 121 -8.54 -11.68 1.36
CA VAL A 121 -8.92 -10.58 2.25
C VAL A 121 -10.01 -9.72 1.62
N ASP A 122 -9.90 -9.39 0.33
CA ASP A 122 -10.90 -8.61 -0.39
C ASP A 122 -12.25 -9.34 -0.46
N GLN A 123 -12.25 -10.64 -0.81
CA GLN A 123 -13.46 -11.47 -0.82
C GLN A 123 -14.15 -11.51 0.54
N LEU A 124 -13.37 -11.66 1.62
CA LEU A 124 -13.90 -11.66 2.99
C LEU A 124 -14.51 -10.30 3.38
N LYS A 125 -13.92 -9.19 2.92
CA LYS A 125 -14.52 -7.85 3.11
C LYS A 125 -15.85 -7.73 2.39
N ILE A 126 -15.94 -8.17 1.13
CA ILE A 126 -17.19 -8.17 0.35
C ILE A 126 -18.26 -9.02 1.03
N GLU A 127 -17.90 -10.21 1.51
CA GLU A 127 -18.80 -11.08 2.28
C GLU A 127 -19.29 -10.38 3.55
N GLY A 128 -18.38 -9.79 4.33
CA GLY A 128 -18.71 -9.05 5.55
C GLY A 128 -19.69 -7.89 5.28
N VAL A 129 -19.46 -7.10 4.23
CA VAL A 129 -20.37 -6.02 3.82
C VAL A 129 -21.75 -6.57 3.46
N LYS A 130 -21.82 -7.68 2.71
CA LYS A 130 -23.10 -8.33 2.38
C LYS A 130 -23.85 -8.75 3.63
N LEU A 131 -23.19 -9.37 4.61
CA LEU A 131 -23.82 -9.78 5.87
C LEU A 131 -24.35 -8.59 6.68
N ILE A 132 -23.60 -7.48 6.72
CA ILE A 132 -23.98 -6.27 7.47
C ILE A 132 -25.14 -5.53 6.79
N LEU A 133 -25.11 -5.43 5.46
CA LEU A 133 -26.08 -4.63 4.70
C LEU A 133 -27.30 -5.44 4.21
N SER A 134 -27.25 -6.77 4.25
CA SER A 134 -28.41 -7.61 3.97
C SER A 134 -29.49 -7.36 5.02
N ARG A 135 -30.51 -6.59 4.65
CA ARG A 135 -31.75 -6.49 5.44
C ARG A 135 -32.50 -7.82 5.31
N ARG A 136 -32.91 -8.39 6.43
CA ARG A 136 -33.83 -9.54 6.49
C ARG A 136 -35.17 -9.18 5.84
#